data_AF-A0A843AR83-F1
#
_entry.id   AF-A0A843AR83-F1
#
_cell.length_a   1.000
_cell.length_b   1.000
_cell.length_c   1.000
_cell.angle_alpha   90.00
_cell.angle_beta   90.00
_cell.angle_gamma   90.00
#
_symmetry.space_group_name_H-M   'P 1'
#
loop_
_entity.id
_entity.type
_entity.pdbx_description
1 polymer ?
#
loop_
_entity_poly.entity_id
_entity_poly.type
_entity_poly.pdbx_seq_one_letter_code
_entity_poly.pdbx_strand_id
1 'polypeptide(L)'
;MTTIKKTFALDKNIAKTIKQIALNKETTQTEIVNHYLKQGIENEPELNKEKTSLKESIGIFTAPEPFDSVKEIKKIRKGYNE
;
A
#
# COMPACT_ATOMS: atom_id res chain seq x y z
N MET A 1 7.00 -16.18 -3.69
CA MET A 1 6.77 -15.47 -2.41
C MET A 1 7.94 -15.79 -1.50
N THR A 2 8.67 -14.79 -1.05
CA THR A 2 9.82 -14.97 -0.14
C THR A 2 9.30 -14.95 1.30
N THR A 3 9.52 -16.02 2.06
CA THR A 3 9.10 -16.12 3.46
C THR A 3 10.29 -15.89 4.40
N ILE A 4 10.06 -15.15 5.48
CA ILE A 4 11.06 -14.88 6.52
C ILE A 4 10.61 -15.61 7.80
N LYS A 5 11.52 -16.35 8.43
CA LYS A 5 11.25 -16.99 9.73
C LYS A 5 11.14 -15.92 10.81
N LYS A 6 10.06 -15.98 11.60
CA LYS A 6 9.80 -15.07 12.72
C LYS A 6 9.37 -15.86 13.94
N THR A 7 9.72 -15.33 15.11
CA THR A 7 9.29 -15.84 16.42
C THR A 7 8.51 -14.74 17.11
N PHE A 8 7.31 -15.04 17.59
CA PHE A 8 6.49 -14.14 18.38
C PHE A 8 5.69 -14.95 19.41
N ALA A 9 5.33 -14.29 20.51
CA ALA A 9 4.45 -14.89 21.50
C ALA A 9 3.00 -14.83 20.98
N LEU A 10 2.27 -15.93 21.10
CA LEU A 10 0.86 -16.03 20.76
C LEU A 10 0.09 -16.53 21.97
N ASP A 11 -1.09 -15.96 22.22
CA ASP A 11 -1.97 -16.45 23.25
C ASP A 11 -2.30 -17.95 23.03
N LYS A 12 -2.32 -18.71 24.14
CA LYS A 12 -2.50 -20.16 24.10
C LYS A 12 -3.83 -20.56 23.47
N ASN A 13 -4.90 -19.81 23.73
CA ASN A 13 -6.22 -20.10 23.17
C ASN A 13 -6.25 -19.78 21.68
N ILE A 14 -5.65 -18.66 21.27
CA ILE A 14 -5.54 -18.30 19.85
C ILE A 14 -4.76 -19.37 19.08
N ALA A 15 -3.62 -19.84 19.61
CA ALA A 15 -2.83 -20.89 18.99
C ALA A 15 -3.61 -22.21 18.82
N LYS A 16 -4.39 -22.59 19.84
CA LYS A 16 -5.25 -23.78 19.80
C LYS A 16 -6.33 -23.67 18.72
N THR A 17 -6.98 -22.50 18.64
CA THR A 17 -8.02 -22.23 17.64
C THR A 17 -7.45 -22.24 16.23
N ILE A 18 -6.30 -21.60 15.99
CA ILE A 18 -5.61 -21.63 14.69
C ILE A 18 -5.29 -23.06 14.27
N LYS A 19 -4.82 -23.90 15.20
CA LYS A 19 -4.55 -25.32 14.93
C LYS A 19 -5.83 -26.07 14.51
N GLN A 20 -6.95 -25.86 15.19
CA GLN A 20 -8.22 -26.48 14.82
C GLN A 20 -8.72 -26.01 13.45
N ILE A 21 -8.62 -24.71 13.15
CA ILE A 21 -9.02 -24.15 11.85
C ILE A 21 -8.15 -24.72 10.72
N ALA A 22 -6.85 -24.85 10.94
CA ALA A 22 -5.93 -25.43 9.97
C ALA A 22 -6.30 -26.89 9.65
N LEU A 23 -6.67 -27.68 10.67
CA LEU A 23 -7.15 -29.05 10.49
C LEU A 23 -8.45 -29.10 9.69
N ASN A 24 -9.43 -28.26 10.04
CA ASN A 24 -10.73 -28.24 9.37
C ASN A 24 -10.67 -27.77 7.91
N LYS A 25 -9.67 -26.95 7.56
CA LYS A 25 -9.47 -26.41 6.21
C LYS A 25 -8.41 -27.16 5.40
N GLU A 26 -7.89 -28.28 5.91
CA GLU A 26 -6.85 -29.09 5.27
C GLU A 26 -5.63 -28.26 4.82
N THR A 27 -5.21 -27.32 5.66
CA THR A 27 -4.19 -26.31 5.35
C THR A 27 -3.18 -26.20 6.50
N THR A 28 -2.16 -25.37 6.35
CA THR A 28 -1.11 -25.20 7.36
C THR A 28 -1.45 -24.09 8.36
N GLN A 29 -0.95 -24.21 9.60
CA GLN A 29 -1.08 -23.15 10.60
C GLN A 29 -0.49 -21.82 10.10
N THR A 30 0.63 -21.88 9.37
CA THR A 30 1.30 -20.71 8.78
C THR A 30 0.40 -19.99 7.78
N GLU A 31 -0.31 -20.72 6.91
CA GLU A 31 -1.25 -20.12 5.96
C GLU A 31 -2.41 -19.44 6.66
N ILE A 32 -2.97 -20.05 7.70
CA ILE A 32 -4.04 -19.46 8.50
C ILE A 32 -3.58 -18.19 9.22
N VAL A 33 -2.40 -18.22 9.86
CA VAL A 33 -1.82 -17.05 10.52
C VAL A 33 -1.63 -15.92 9.51
N ASN A 34 -1.02 -16.19 8.35
CA ASN A 34 -0.80 -15.17 7.33
C ASN A 34 -2.11 -14.61 6.78
N HIS A 35 -3.12 -15.47 6.57
CA HIS A 35 -4.44 -15.06 6.09
C HIS A 35 -5.12 -14.10 7.06
N TYR A 36 -5.12 -14.42 8.35
CA TYR A 36 -5.73 -13.56 9.37
C TYR A 36 -4.94 -12.28 9.62
N LEU A 37 -3.61 -12.33 9.61
CA LEU A 37 -2.79 -11.13 9.69
C LEU A 37 -3.05 -10.20 8.49
N LYS A 38 -3.19 -10.75 7.28
CA LYS A 38 -3.53 -9.96 6.08
C LYS A 38 -4.88 -9.27 6.22
N GLN A 39 -5.90 -9.99 6.68
CA GLN A 39 -7.21 -9.41 6.96
C GLN A 39 -7.15 -8.33 8.06
N GLY A 40 -6.35 -8.55 9.10
CA GLY A 40 -6.12 -7.53 10.14
C GLY A 40 -5.54 -6.25 9.56
N ILE A 41 -4.53 -6.36 8.70
CA ILE A 41 -3.90 -5.21 8.03
C ILE A 41 -4.88 -4.49 7.10
N GLU A 42 -5.69 -5.22 6.33
CA GLU A 42 -6.68 -4.62 5.42
C GLU A 42 -7.77 -3.84 6.18
N ASN A 43 -8.19 -4.35 7.33
CA ASN A 43 -9.22 -3.76 8.19
C ASN A 43 -8.67 -2.75 9.21
N GLU A 44 -7.36 -2.50 9.22
CA GLU A 44 -6.74 -1.56 10.15
C GLU A 44 -7.27 -0.12 9.91
N PRO A 45 -7.58 0.65 10.96
CA PRO A 45 -8.04 2.02 10.82
C PRO A 45 -7.04 2.88 10.03
N GLU A 46 -7.55 3.80 9.21
CA GLU A 46 -6.73 4.65 8.33
C GLU A 46 -5.67 5.48 9.07
N LEU A 47 -5.85 5.73 10.36
CA LEU A 47 -4.87 6.39 11.22
C LEU A 47 -3.51 5.66 11.27
N ASN A 48 -3.50 4.35 11.07
CA ASN A 48 -2.29 3.50 11.08
C ASN A 48 -1.87 3.07 9.66
N LYS A 49 -2.62 3.45 8.63
CA LYS A 49 -2.20 3.28 7.24
C LYS A 49 -1.15 4.36 6.97
N GLU A 50 -0.02 3.98 6.38
CA GLU A 50 0.97 4.96 5.92
C GLU A 50 0.24 6.00 5.06
N LYS A 51 0.29 7.26 5.48
CA LYS A 51 -0.29 8.37 4.74
C LYS A 51 0.42 8.47 3.40
N THR A 52 -0.26 7.94 2.39
CA THR A 52 -0.23 8.33 0.97
C THR A 52 1.10 8.28 0.24
N SER A 53 1.03 7.88 -1.03
CA SER A 53 2.21 7.61 -1.86
C SER A 53 3.12 8.82 -1.94
N LEU A 54 4.43 8.58 -2.07
CA LEU A 54 5.45 9.61 -2.30
C LEU A 54 4.97 10.71 -3.26
N LYS A 55 4.24 10.36 -4.34
CA LYS A 55 3.71 11.33 -5.32
C LYS A 55 2.88 12.47 -4.72
N GLU A 56 2.11 12.20 -3.66
CA GLU A 56 1.31 13.22 -2.98
C GLU A 56 2.15 14.07 -2.02
N SER A 57 3.16 13.47 -1.38
CA SER A 57 4.04 14.17 -0.43
C SER A 57 5.01 15.18 -1.06
N ILE A 58 5.40 14.99 -2.33
CA ILE A 58 6.34 15.90 -3.04
C ILE A 58 5.63 17.05 -3.76
N GLY A 59 4.33 17.26 -3.56
CA GLY A 59 3.61 18.35 -4.21
C GLY A 59 3.72 18.31 -5.74
N ILE A 60 3.91 17.12 -6.32
CA ILE A 60 3.94 16.95 -7.78
C ILE A 60 2.51 17.11 -8.27
N PHE A 61 2.14 18.35 -8.57
CA PHE A 61 1.00 18.63 -9.43
C PHE A 61 1.35 18.14 -10.83
N THR A 62 0.73 17.03 -11.25
CA THR A 62 0.70 16.68 -12.66
C THR A 62 -0.16 17.72 -13.37
N ALA A 63 0.47 18.60 -14.16
CA ALA A 63 -0.27 19.49 -15.03
C ALA A 63 -1.09 18.66 -16.05
N PRO A 64 -2.34 19.03 -16.35
CA PRO A 64 -3.16 18.32 -17.33
C PRO A 64 -2.53 18.31 -18.73
N GLU A 65 -1.65 19.26 -19.04
CA GLU A 65 -0.86 19.29 -20.25
C GLU A 65 0.64 19.45 -19.94
N PRO A 66 1.52 18.75 -20.69
CA PRO A 66 2.97 18.91 -20.55
C PRO A 66 3.41 20.30 -20.99
N PHE A 67 4.36 20.89 -20.27
CA PHE A 67 4.90 22.21 -20.60
C PHE A 67 5.74 22.15 -21.88
N ASP A 68 5.29 22.82 -22.94
CA ASP A 68 6.03 22.99 -24.20
C ASP A 68 6.78 24.33 -24.20
N SER A 69 8.08 24.25 -23.90
CA SER A 69 8.96 25.42 -23.83
C SER A 69 9.10 26.15 -25.17
N VAL A 70 9.05 25.42 -26.29
CA VAL A 70 9.24 26.01 -27.63
C VAL A 70 8.00 26.81 -28.03
N LYS A 71 6.81 26.30 -27.71
CA LYS A 71 5.54 26.99 -27.95
C LYS A 71 5.45 28.29 -27.14
N GLU A 72 5.85 28.26 -25.86
CA GLU A 72 5.86 29.46 -25.02
C GLU A 72 6.86 30.51 -25.47
N ILE A 73 8.09 30.12 -25.83
CA ILE A 73 9.08 31.06 -26.40
C ILE A 73 8.56 31.68 -27.71
N LYS A 74 7.84 30.91 -28.54
CA LYS A 74 7.23 31.43 -29.77
C LYS A 74 6.12 32.44 -29.50
N LYS A 75 5.31 32.27 -28.44
CA LYS A 75 4.30 33.27 -28.02
C LYS A 75 4.97 34.58 -27.61
N ILE A 76 6.01 34.49 -26.76
CA ILE A 76 6.78 35.66 -26.32
C ILE A 76 7.41 36.39 -27.52
N ARG A 77 8.00 35.63 -28.46
CA ARG A 77 8.67 36.19 -29.64
C ARG A 77 7.70 36.78 -30.68
N LYS A 78 6.43 36.36 -30.69
CA LYS A 78 5.38 36.95 -31.53
C LYS A 78 4.76 38.23 -30.96
N GLY A 79 5.10 38.60 -29.71
CA GLY A 79 4.53 39.74 -29.02
C GLY A 79 3.12 39.43 -28.50
N TYR A 80 2.86 39.81 -27.26
CA TYR A 80 1.50 40.00 -26.75
C TYR A 80 0.82 41.02 -27.67
N ASN A 81 -0.03 40.56 -28.57
CA ASN A 81 -1.00 41.41 -29.23
C ASN A 81 -2.35 41.13 -28.53
N GLU A 82 -2.59 41.84 -27.44
CA GLU A 82 -3.94 42.33 -27.11
C GLU A 82 -4.11 43.72 -27.72
#